data_AF-A0A811P3K6-F1
#
_entry.id   AF-A0A811P3K6-F1
#
_cell.length_a   1.000
_cell.length_b   1.000
_cell.length_c   1.000
_cell.angle_alpha   90.00
_cell.angle_beta   90.00
_cell.angle_gamma   90.00
#
_symmetry.space_group_name_H-M   'P 1'
#
loop_
_entity.id
_entity.type
_entity.pdbx_description
1 polymer ?
#
loop_
_entity_poly.entity_id
_entity_poly.type
_entity_poly.pdbx_seq_one_letter_code
_entity_poly.pdbx_strand_id
1 'polypeptide(L)'
;MAHKKGAGSTKNGRDSKGQRLGVKIYGDQVAKPGAIIIRQRGTRVLPSSCSIRFPSPLLVYPGNNVGMGKDHTLFSLIDGLVKFEKYGPDKKKVSVYPYEKEPENPNSYRARKREYFRMRRERKKARAEGATEPQLVIAAVDENSEVSADC
;
A
#
# COMPACT_ATOMS: atom_id res chain seq x y z
N MET A 1 -3.66 -4.86 -69.30
CA MET A 1 -3.28 -3.75 -68.39
C MET A 1 -3.63 -4.18 -66.97
N ALA A 2 -2.62 -4.28 -66.10
CA ALA A 2 -2.81 -4.72 -64.72
C ALA A 2 -3.59 -3.68 -63.91
N HIS A 3 -4.81 -4.02 -63.50
CA HIS A 3 -5.52 -3.22 -62.50
C HIS A 3 -4.81 -3.40 -61.15
N LYS A 4 -4.20 -2.31 -60.65
CA LYS A 4 -3.70 -2.27 -59.28
C LYS A 4 -4.92 -2.32 -58.36
N LYS A 5 -5.21 -3.50 -57.79
CA LYS A 5 -6.20 -3.60 -56.70
C LYS A 5 -5.71 -2.67 -55.58
N GLY A 6 -6.54 -1.68 -55.26
CA GLY A 6 -6.21 -0.63 -54.30
C GLY A 6 -5.59 -1.23 -53.04
N ALA A 7 -4.40 -0.76 -52.69
CA ALA A 7 -3.77 -1.10 -51.42
C ALA A 7 -4.60 -0.47 -50.30
N GLY A 8 -5.58 -1.22 -49.78
CA GLY A 8 -6.28 -0.84 -48.57
C GLY A 8 -5.28 -0.77 -47.41
N SER A 9 -5.29 0.34 -46.67
CA SER A 9 -4.52 0.47 -45.44
C SER A 9 -5.06 -0.53 -44.41
N THR A 10 -4.38 -1.67 -44.22
CA THR A 10 -4.73 -2.64 -43.18
C THR A 10 -4.28 -2.07 -41.84
N LYS A 11 -5.22 -1.71 -40.97
CA LYS A 11 -4.89 -1.28 -39.61
C LYS A 11 -4.38 -2.46 -38.80
N ASN A 12 -3.07 -2.49 -38.55
CA ASN A 12 -2.44 -3.47 -37.66
C ASN A 12 -2.67 -3.05 -36.20
N GLY A 13 -3.82 -3.40 -35.63
CA GLY A 13 -4.25 -3.05 -34.26
C GLY A 13 -3.94 -4.12 -33.21
N ARG A 14 -2.72 -4.67 -33.20
CA ARG A 14 -2.31 -5.70 -32.23
C ARG A 14 -1.39 -5.11 -31.16
N ASP A 15 -1.99 -4.58 -30.09
CA ASP A 15 -1.25 -4.09 -28.93
C ASP A 15 -1.45 -4.98 -27.71
N SER A 16 -0.37 -5.17 -26.95
CA SER A 16 -0.42 -5.85 -25.66
C SER A 16 -0.81 -4.87 -24.55
N LYS A 17 -1.52 -5.36 -23.53
CA LYS A 17 -1.80 -4.56 -22.33
C LYS A 17 -0.49 -4.09 -21.68
N GLY A 18 -0.47 -2.82 -21.27
CA GLY A 18 0.66 -2.24 -20.53
C GLY A 18 0.98 -3.05 -19.28
N GLN A 19 2.25 -3.42 -19.14
CA GLN A 19 2.72 -4.17 -17.98
C GLN A 19 2.94 -3.21 -16.82
N ARG A 20 2.46 -3.57 -15.61
CA ARG A 20 2.54 -2.73 -14.40
C ARG A 20 3.93 -2.74 -13.75
N LEU A 21 4.96 -2.52 -14.56
CA LEU A 21 6.36 -2.45 -14.17
C LEU A 21 6.65 -1.14 -13.41
N GLY A 22 7.92 -0.93 -13.08
CA GLY A 22 8.42 0.27 -12.43
C GLY A 22 8.67 0.12 -10.92
N VAL A 23 9.06 1.24 -10.33
CA VAL A 23 9.34 1.39 -8.90
C VAL A 23 8.04 1.33 -8.11
N LYS A 24 8.04 0.59 -7.00
CA LYS A 24 6.91 0.43 -6.09
C LYS A 24 7.14 1.13 -4.76
N ILE A 25 8.39 1.08 -4.27
CA ILE A 25 8.82 1.79 -3.07
C ILE A 25 9.96 2.72 -3.46
N TYR A 26 9.82 4.01 -3.17
CA TYR A 26 10.82 5.02 -3.49
C TYR A 26 11.87 5.16 -2.38
N GLY A 27 12.85 6.04 -2.61
CA GLY A 27 13.86 6.37 -1.62
C GLY A 27 13.26 6.92 -0.33
N ASP A 28 13.89 6.60 0.80
CA ASP A 28 13.52 7.03 2.15
C ASP A 28 12.11 6.60 2.58
N GLN A 29 11.58 5.54 1.95
CA GLN A 29 10.34 4.89 2.36
C GLN A 29 10.62 3.58 3.08
N VAL A 30 9.72 3.24 4.00
CA VAL A 30 9.80 2.01 4.80
C VAL A 30 9.40 0.81 3.93
N ALA A 31 10.30 -0.16 3.80
CA ALA A 31 10.05 -1.47 3.24
C ALA A 31 9.87 -2.51 4.36
N LYS A 32 8.99 -3.48 4.13
CA LYS A 32 8.84 -4.69 4.96
C LYS A 32 9.73 -5.80 4.40
N PRO A 33 10.11 -6.84 5.16
CA PRO A 33 10.75 -8.02 4.58
C PRO A 33 9.84 -8.65 3.52
N GLY A 34 10.41 -9.03 2.38
CA GLY A 34 9.70 -9.57 1.21
C GLY A 34 8.95 -8.53 0.36
N ALA A 35 8.95 -7.25 0.73
CA ALA A 35 8.27 -6.22 -0.05
C ALA A 35 8.97 -5.99 -1.39
N ILE A 36 8.18 -5.85 -2.46
CA ILE A 36 8.70 -5.58 -3.80
C ILE A 36 9.07 -4.10 -3.90
N ILE A 37 10.34 -3.81 -4.19
CA ILE A 37 10.83 -2.45 -4.38
C ILE A 37 10.69 -2.04 -5.86
N ILE A 38 11.08 -2.91 -6.79
CA ILE A 38 11.06 -2.61 -8.23
C ILE A 38 10.66 -3.85 -9.04
N ARG A 39 9.71 -3.68 -9.96
CA ARG A 39 9.41 -4.66 -11.02
C ARG A 39 10.00 -4.16 -12.33
N GLN A 40 11.09 -4.74 -12.79
CA GLN A 40 11.79 -4.31 -14.01
C GLN A 40 11.82 -5.41 -15.07
N ARG A 41 12.17 -5.05 -16.30
CA ARG A 41 12.37 -6.00 -17.40
C ARG A 41 13.87 -6.16 -17.62
N GLY A 42 14.43 -7.18 -16.98
CA GLY A 42 15.84 -7.49 -17.00
C GLY A 42 16.69 -6.54 -16.17
N THR A 43 17.86 -7.01 -15.77
CA THR A 43 19.03 -6.18 -15.49
C THR A 43 19.97 -6.40 -16.68
N ARG A 44 20.12 -5.46 -17.62
CA ARG A 44 21.13 -5.64 -18.68
C ARG A 44 22.51 -5.56 -18.04
N VAL A 45 22.98 -6.70 -17.56
CA VAL A 45 24.40 -7.01 -17.41
C VAL A 45 24.95 -6.90 -18.82
N LEU A 46 25.46 -5.72 -19.18
CA LEU A 46 26.29 -5.60 -20.38
C LEU A 46 27.55 -6.41 -20.07
N PRO A 47 27.82 -7.55 -20.75
CA PRO A 47 29.17 -8.04 -20.81
C PRO A 47 30.02 -6.92 -21.44
N SER A 48 31.20 -6.73 -20.88
CA SER A 48 32.21 -5.71 -21.22
C SER A 48 32.69 -5.70 -22.68
N SER A 49 32.07 -6.49 -23.57
CA SER A 49 32.43 -6.65 -24.99
C SER A 49 31.43 -6.07 -25.99
N CYS A 50 30.28 -5.51 -25.56
CA CYS A 50 29.30 -4.98 -26.50
C CYS A 50 29.39 -3.45 -26.63
N SER A 51 30.14 -3.00 -27.63
CA SER A 51 30.29 -1.60 -28.04
C SER A 51 29.04 -1.07 -28.76
N ILE A 52 27.85 -1.19 -28.15
CA ILE A 52 26.65 -0.53 -28.67
C ILE A 52 26.42 0.76 -27.87
N ARG A 53 26.75 1.85 -28.56
CA ARG A 53 26.76 3.26 -28.15
C ARG A 53 25.35 3.85 -27.97
N PHE A 54 24.48 3.18 -27.22
CA PHE A 54 23.21 3.77 -26.77
C PHE A 54 23.08 3.57 -25.27
N PRO A 55 23.26 4.64 -24.45
CA PRO A 55 23.08 4.57 -23.01
C PRO A 55 21.62 4.25 -22.72
N SER A 56 21.33 2.96 -22.53
CA SER A 56 19.99 2.50 -22.17
C SER A 56 19.71 2.85 -20.71
N PRO A 57 18.52 3.39 -20.40
CA PRO A 57 18.26 4.10 -19.17
C PRO A 57 18.24 3.16 -17.96
N LEU A 58 18.92 3.63 -16.91
CA LEU A 58 18.59 3.39 -15.50
C LEU A 58 18.38 1.94 -15.08
N LEU A 59 19.40 1.11 -15.26
CA LEU A 59 19.42 -0.24 -14.71
C LEU A 59 19.67 -0.23 -13.21
N VAL A 60 18.76 -0.84 -12.45
CA VAL A 60 18.83 -0.91 -10.99
C VAL A 60 19.28 -2.29 -10.54
N TYR A 61 20.39 -2.33 -9.80
CA TYR A 61 21.00 -3.54 -9.27
C TYR A 61 20.63 -3.74 -7.79
N PRO A 62 20.59 -4.99 -7.30
CA PRO A 62 20.47 -5.25 -5.88
C PRO A 62 21.74 -4.75 -5.18
N GLY A 63 21.54 -4.00 -4.10
CA GLY A 63 22.57 -3.64 -3.14
C GLY A 63 22.44 -4.48 -1.88
N ASN A 64 22.75 -3.89 -0.73
CA ASN A 64 22.72 -4.59 0.54
C ASN A 64 21.27 -4.83 1.00
N ASN A 65 21.00 -6.01 1.58
CA ASN A 65 19.70 -6.40 2.13
C ASN A 65 18.54 -6.45 1.10
N VAL A 66 18.89 -6.64 -0.18
CA VAL A 66 17.94 -6.71 -1.30
C VAL A 66 18.21 -7.98 -2.11
N GLY A 67 17.17 -8.79 -2.30
CA GLY A 67 17.19 -9.97 -3.16
C GLY A 67 16.73 -9.67 -4.58
N MET A 68 17.16 -10.52 -5.52
CA MET A 68 16.71 -10.50 -6.91
C MET A 68 15.92 -11.79 -7.22
N GLY A 69 14.71 -11.63 -7.76
CA GLY A 69 13.88 -12.76 -8.21
C GLY A 69 14.23 -13.23 -9.61
N LYS A 70 13.61 -14.33 -10.05
CA LYS A 70 13.80 -14.93 -11.40
C LYS A 70 13.56 -13.96 -12.54
N ASP A 71 12.58 -13.06 -12.40
CA ASP A 71 12.23 -12.04 -13.39
C ASP A 71 13.00 -10.73 -13.19
N HIS A 72 14.07 -10.73 -12.38
CA HIS A 72 14.86 -9.57 -11.98
C HIS A 72 14.10 -8.54 -11.13
N THR A 73 12.96 -8.93 -10.55
CA THR A 73 12.26 -8.13 -9.53
C THR A 73 13.14 -7.99 -8.30
N LEU A 74 13.26 -6.77 -7.77
CA LEU A 74 14.00 -6.49 -6.54
C LEU A 74 13.05 -6.47 -5.35
N PHE A 75 13.41 -7.19 -4.29
CA PHE A 75 12.64 -7.28 -3.05
C PHE A 75 13.55 -7.10 -1.82
N SER A 76 13.01 -6.53 -0.75
CA SER A 76 13.72 -6.33 0.51
C SER A 76 13.83 -7.63 1.31
N LEU A 77 14.96 -7.86 1.96
CA LEU A 77 15.16 -8.98 2.89
C LEU A 77 14.86 -8.57 4.34
N ILE A 78 15.12 -7.31 4.67
CA ILE A 78 14.98 -6.73 6.01
C ILE A 78 13.96 -5.59 5.95
N ASP A 79 13.36 -5.26 7.09
CA ASP A 79 12.64 -4.01 7.28
C ASP A 79 13.58 -2.80 7.40
N GLY A 80 13.17 -1.67 6.84
CA GLY A 80 14.00 -0.47 6.89
C GLY A 80 13.71 0.52 5.78
N LEU A 81 14.58 1.52 5.65
CA LEU A 81 14.48 2.53 4.61
C LEU A 81 15.21 2.10 3.34
N VAL A 82 14.54 2.30 2.21
CA VAL A 82 15.11 2.05 0.88
C VAL A 82 15.99 3.22 0.47
N LYS A 83 17.22 2.96 0.03
CA LYS A 83 18.12 4.00 -0.50
C LYS A 83 18.60 3.64 -1.89
N PHE A 84 18.57 4.64 -2.78
CA PHE A 84 19.08 4.54 -4.15
C PHE A 84 20.46 5.18 -4.21
N GLU A 85 21.46 4.39 -4.58
CA GLU A 85 22.84 4.85 -4.70
C GLU A 85 23.30 4.72 -6.16
N LYS A 86 24.25 5.56 -6.58
CA LYS A 86 24.91 5.38 -7.87
C LYS A 86 25.81 4.14 -7.82
N TYR A 87 25.82 3.38 -8.91
CA TYR A 87 26.69 2.22 -9.10
C TYR A 87 27.51 2.46 -10.37
N GLY A 88 28.67 3.09 -10.22
CA GLY A 88 29.47 3.56 -11.36
C GLY A 88 28.86 4.79 -12.05
N PRO A 89 29.17 5.03 -13.34
CA PRO A 89 28.78 6.25 -14.04
C PRO A 89 27.27 6.33 -14.32
N ASP A 90 26.67 5.25 -14.83
CA ASP A 90 25.29 5.28 -15.36
C ASP A 90 24.29 4.41 -14.59
N LYS A 91 24.76 3.46 -13.77
CA LYS A 91 23.89 2.47 -13.12
C LYS A 91 23.49 2.93 -11.72
N LYS A 92 22.40 2.36 -11.20
CA LYS A 92 21.95 2.58 -9.82
C LYS A 92 21.90 1.25 -9.07
N LYS A 93 22.11 1.28 -7.77
CA LYS A 93 21.87 0.14 -6.87
C LYS A 93 20.87 0.53 -5.80
N VAL A 94 20.10 -0.44 -5.33
CA VAL A 94 19.11 -0.25 -4.27
C VAL A 94 19.54 -1.05 -3.06
N SER A 95 19.71 -0.37 -1.94
CA SER A 95 20.02 -0.97 -0.65
C SER A 95 18.89 -0.70 0.33
N VAL A 96 18.70 -1.58 1.31
CA VAL A 96 17.80 -1.34 2.44
C VAL A 96 18.63 -1.24 3.71
N TYR A 97 18.43 -0.14 4.45
CA TYR A 97 19.09 0.11 5.72
C TYR A 97 18.07 0.01 6.85
N PRO A 98 18.39 -0.67 7.97
CA PRO A 98 17.51 -0.70 9.12
C PRO A 98 17.24 0.74 9.60
N TYR A 99 15.99 1.02 9.95
CA TYR A 99 15.58 2.33 10.44
C TYR A 99 14.93 2.20 11.80
N GLU A 100 15.53 2.89 12.76
CA GLU A 100 14.98 3.02 14.10
C GLU A 100 13.92 4.13 14.07
N LYS A 101 12.68 3.77 14.39
CA LYS A 101 11.58 4.72 14.42
C LYS A 101 11.78 5.66 15.60
N GLU A 102 11.98 6.94 15.32
CA GLU A 102 12.01 7.97 16.35
C GLU A 102 10.69 7.99 17.15
N PRO A 103 10.73 8.21 18.47
CA PRO A 103 9.52 8.30 19.28
C PRO A 103 8.66 9.49 18.83
N GLU A 104 7.34 9.26 18.70
CA GLU A 104 6.42 10.30 18.25
C GLU A 104 6.26 11.39 19.33
N ASN A 105 6.31 12.67 18.92
CA ASN A 105 6.07 13.78 19.84
C ASN A 105 4.59 13.79 20.31
N PRO A 106 4.31 13.69 21.62
CA PRO A 106 2.95 13.62 22.17
C PRO A 106 2.17 14.92 21.94
N ASN A 107 2.84 16.06 21.88
CA ASN A 107 2.22 17.37 21.69
C ASN A 107 2.01 17.73 20.21
N SER A 108 2.13 16.77 19.29
CA SER A 108 1.87 17.01 17.87
C SER A 108 0.38 17.26 17.59
N TYR A 109 0.11 18.12 16.59
CA TYR A 109 -1.25 18.38 16.11
C TYR A 109 -1.99 17.07 15.76
N ARG A 110 -1.27 16.11 15.18
CA ARG A 110 -1.80 14.79 14.79
C ARG A 110 -2.28 13.99 16.01
N ALA A 111 -1.50 13.96 17.09
CA ALA A 111 -1.87 13.30 18.33
C ALA A 111 -3.11 13.94 18.97
N ARG A 112 -3.13 15.27 19.08
CA ARG A 112 -4.29 16.02 19.63
C ARG A 112 -5.59 15.73 18.88
N LYS A 113 -5.54 15.69 17.55
CA LYS A 113 -6.72 15.36 16.73
C LYS A 113 -7.15 13.90 16.88
N ARG A 114 -6.21 12.96 16.97
CA ARG A 114 -6.50 11.54 17.22
C ARG A 114 -7.25 11.35 18.53
N GLU A 115 -6.75 11.95 19.61
CA GLU A 115 -7.39 11.88 20.94
C GLU A 115 -8.75 12.57 20.95
N TYR A 116 -8.88 13.73 20.29
CA TYR A 116 -10.18 14.40 20.15
C TYR A 116 -11.26 13.48 19.53
N PHE A 117 -10.94 12.79 18.42
CA PHE A 117 -11.89 11.88 17.77
C PHE A 117 -12.16 10.61 18.58
N ARG A 118 -11.16 10.11 19.33
CA ARG A 118 -11.35 9.01 20.28
C ARG A 118 -12.31 9.41 21.40
N MET A 119 -12.02 10.50 22.11
CA MET A 119 -12.85 11.02 23.20
C MET A 119 -14.27 11.34 22.73
N ARG A 120 -14.44 11.86 21.52
CA ARG A 120 -15.77 12.12 20.94
C ARG A 120 -16.55 10.83 20.67
N ARG A 121 -15.90 9.77 20.18
CA ARG A 121 -16.53 8.45 20.01
C ARG A 121 -16.93 7.85 21.35
N GLU A 122 -16.04 7.89 22.34
CA GLU A 122 -16.31 7.38 23.69
C GLU A 122 -17.45 8.14 24.36
N ARG A 123 -17.47 9.48 24.32
CA ARG A 123 -18.58 10.31 24.84
C ARG A 123 -19.90 10.02 24.14
N LYS A 124 -19.88 9.83 22.81
CA LYS A 124 -21.09 9.50 22.05
C LYS A 124 -21.62 8.10 22.43
N LYS A 125 -20.72 7.12 22.57
CA LYS A 125 -21.05 5.75 23.01
C LYS A 125 -21.63 5.75 24.43
N ALA A 126 -20.97 6.43 25.38
CA ALA A 126 -21.45 6.55 26.75
C ALA A 126 -22.82 7.24 26.86
N ARG A 127 -23.10 8.25 26.02
CA ARG A 127 -24.44 8.86 25.95
C ARG A 127 -25.50 7.90 25.39
N ALA A 128 -25.13 7.04 24.45
CA ALA A 128 -26.05 6.05 23.89
C ALA A 128 -26.35 4.92 24.90
N GLU A 129 -25.34 4.47 25.63
CA GLU A 129 -25.46 3.44 26.68
C GLU A 129 -26.13 3.98 27.95
N GLY A 130 -25.90 5.24 28.30
CA GLY A 130 -26.56 5.93 29.41
C GLY A 130 -27.98 6.43 29.09
N ALA A 131 -28.48 6.24 27.86
CA ALA A 131 -29.83 6.64 27.44
C ALA A 131 -30.85 5.49 27.49
N THR A 132 -30.44 4.27 27.85
CA THR A 132 -31.38 3.19 28.16
C THR A 132 -31.82 3.32 29.61
N GLU A 133 -32.88 4.11 29.86
CA GLU A 133 -33.70 3.92 31.05
C GLU A 133 -34.50 2.61 30.87
N PRO A 134 -34.32 1.57 31.71
CA PRO A 134 -35.30 0.50 31.76
C PRO A 134 -36.61 1.09 32.30
N GLN A 135 -37.68 0.83 31.55
CA GLN A 135 -39.04 1.31 31.72
C GLN A 135 -39.46 1.37 33.19
N LEU A 136 -39.99 2.53 33.60
CA LEU A 136 -40.86 2.64 34.76
C LEU A 136 -42.01 1.63 34.59
N VAL A 137 -41.90 0.47 35.23
CA VAL A 137 -43.03 -0.42 35.46
C VAL A 137 -43.89 0.24 36.54
N ILE A 138 -44.65 1.26 36.13
CA ILE A 138 -45.82 1.71 36.89
C ILE A 138 -46.94 0.78 36.45
N ALA A 139 -47.02 -0.40 37.08
CA ALA A 139 -48.26 -1.16 37.10
C ALA A 139 -49.09 -0.63 38.27
N ALA A 140 -49.75 0.51 38.03
CA ALA A 140 -50.82 0.99 38.88
C ALA A 140 -52.14 0.78 38.12
N VAL A 141 -53.07 0.15 38.84
CA VAL A 141 -54.54 0.17 38.69
C VAL A 141 -55.14 -0.45 37.41
N ASP A 142 -55.69 -1.65 37.58
CA ASP A 142 -57.00 -2.00 37.01
C ASP A 142 -57.89 -2.52 38.15
N GLU A 143 -58.92 -1.73 38.49
CA GLU A 143 -60.07 -2.20 39.24
C GLU A 143 -60.88 -3.15 38.34
N ASN A 144 -61.18 -4.37 38.82
CA ASN A 144 -62.52 -4.98 38.86
C ASN A 144 -62.47 -6.52 38.94
N SER A 145 -63.49 -7.07 39.60
CA SER A 145 -63.99 -8.46 39.66
C SER A 145 -63.43 -9.42 40.74
N GLU A 146 -64.19 -9.47 41.85
CA GLU A 146 -64.82 -10.66 42.43
C GLU A 146 -64.05 -11.99 42.43
N VAL A 147 -63.70 -12.51 43.63
CA VAL A 147 -64.16 -13.84 44.08
C VAL A 147 -64.23 -13.85 45.62
N SER A 148 -65.44 -13.71 46.16
CA SER A 148 -65.82 -14.32 47.44
C SER A 148 -66.38 -15.72 47.14
N ALA A 149 -65.70 -16.77 47.61
CA ALA A 149 -66.29 -18.09 47.74
C ALA A 149 -65.73 -18.74 49.01
N ASP A 150 -66.65 -19.21 49.83
CA ASP A 150 -66.51 -19.70 51.20
C ASP A 150 -65.77 -21.06 51.34
N CYS A 151 -65.47 -21.37 52.61
CA CYS A 151 -64.94 -22.59 53.24
C CYS A 151 -63.44 -22.62 53.54
#